data_AF-A0A935H0U4-F1
#
_entry.id   AF-A0A935H0U4-F1
#
_cell.length_a   1.000
_cell.length_b   1.000
_cell.length_c   1.000
_cell.angle_alpha   90.00
_cell.angle_beta   90.00
_cell.angle_gamma   90.00
#
_symmetry.space_group_name_H-M   'P 1'
#
loop_
_entity.id
_entity.type
_entity.pdbx_description
1 polymer ?
#
loop_
_entity_poly.entity_id
_entity_poly.type
_entity_poly.pdbx_seq_one_letter_code
_entity_poly.pdbx_strand_id
1 'polypeptide(L)'
;MKNAIDEDGNQTHILSAIGHETATCFAQKKVDSLPIVGSDEVKRTNEIGMAIPLLANCALAGKDVTADALLTQRSIATYIVEQKGHYHFTVKG
;
A
#
# COMPACT_ATOMS: atom_id res chain seq x y z
N MET A 1 -6.31 -2.59 15.84
CA MET A 1 -5.15 -2.55 14.91
C MET A 1 -3.93 -2.12 15.70
N LYS A 2 -2.77 -2.74 15.49
CA LYS A 2 -1.51 -2.18 16.04
C LYS A 2 -1.25 -0.83 15.33
N ASN A 3 -0.73 0.16 16.04
CA ASN A 3 -0.36 1.49 15.51
C ASN A 3 -1.53 2.40 15.04
N ALA A 4 -2.76 2.14 15.48
CA ALA A 4 -3.91 2.98 15.16
C ALA A 4 -3.84 4.38 15.82
N ILE A 5 -3.05 4.50 16.87
CA ILE A 5 -2.78 5.73 17.61
C ILE A 5 -1.26 5.90 17.66
N ASP A 6 -0.76 7.10 17.37
CA ASP A 6 0.66 7.43 17.47
C ASP A 6 1.08 7.79 18.91
N GLU A 7 2.36 8.08 19.10
CA GLU A 7 2.94 8.40 20.41
C GLU A 7 2.34 9.67 21.03
N ASP A 8 1.82 10.57 20.19
CA ASP A 8 1.17 11.82 20.57
C ASP A 8 -0.34 11.66 20.84
N GLY A 9 -0.88 10.45 20.69
CA GLY A 9 -2.29 10.15 20.91
C GLY A 9 -3.21 10.45 19.72
N ASN A 10 -2.66 10.74 18.54
CA ASN A 10 -3.44 11.04 17.34
C ASN A 10 -3.79 9.79 16.55
N GLN A 11 -4.91 9.85 15.84
CA GLN A 11 -5.33 8.76 14.95
C GLN A 11 -4.41 8.66 13.74
N THR A 12 -3.88 7.47 13.50
CA THR A 12 -2.96 7.20 12.39
C THR A 12 -3.72 6.74 11.15
N HIS A 13 -3.42 7.34 9.99
CA HIS A 13 -3.87 6.81 8.70
C HIS A 13 -2.96 5.64 8.28
N ILE A 14 -3.51 4.43 8.20
CA ILE A 14 -2.77 3.19 7.91
C ILE A 14 -3.32 2.53 6.64
N LEU A 15 -2.41 2.12 5.75
CA LEU A 15 -2.70 1.22 4.64
C LEU A 15 -2.24 -0.20 5.02
N SER A 16 -3.09 -1.21 4.80
CA SER A 16 -2.84 -2.60 5.19
C SER A 16 -3.06 -3.57 4.03
N ALA A 17 -2.23 -4.61 3.94
CA ALA A 17 -2.44 -5.76 3.07
C ALA A 17 -3.00 -6.91 3.91
N ILE A 18 -4.20 -7.38 3.56
CA ILE A 18 -4.96 -8.37 4.33
C ILE A 18 -5.31 -9.55 3.43
N GLY A 19 -5.09 -10.77 3.92
CA GLY A 19 -5.53 -11.98 3.25
C GLY A 19 -7.04 -12.09 3.24
N HIS A 20 -7.64 -12.21 2.06
CA HIS A 20 -9.09 -12.28 1.90
C HIS A 20 -9.71 -13.45 2.70
N GLU A 21 -9.14 -14.65 2.57
CA GLU A 21 -9.65 -15.84 3.25
C GLU A 21 -9.17 -15.95 4.71
N THR A 22 -7.91 -15.57 4.96
CA THR A 22 -7.27 -15.79 6.27
C THR A 22 -7.55 -14.68 7.27
N ALA A 23 -8.01 -13.51 6.80
CA ALA A 23 -8.07 -12.26 7.56
C ALA A 23 -6.73 -11.84 8.21
N THR A 24 -5.62 -12.48 7.81
CA THR A 24 -4.28 -12.17 8.33
C THR A 24 -3.79 -10.88 7.71
N CYS A 25 -3.30 -9.96 8.54
CA CYS A 25 -2.59 -8.78 8.06
C CYS A 25 -1.12 -9.14 7.77
N PHE A 26 -0.73 -9.09 6.50
CA PHE A 26 0.63 -9.43 6.06
C PHE A 26 1.59 -8.24 6.15
N ALA A 27 1.10 -7.03 5.92
CA ALA A 27 1.90 -5.82 6.00
C ALA A 27 1.02 -4.61 6.35
N GLN A 28 1.63 -3.60 6.98
CA GLN A 28 1.02 -2.29 7.24
C GLN A 28 2.05 -1.19 7.03
N LYS A 29 1.58 -0.04 6.52
CA LYS A 29 2.37 1.19 6.40
C LYS A 29 1.54 2.40 6.80
N LYS A 30 2.17 3.34 7.51
CA LYS A 30 1.58 4.66 7.79
C LYS A 30 1.53 5.48 6.49
N VAL A 31 0.39 6.11 6.22
CA VAL A 31 0.20 7.03 5.10
C VAL A 31 0.41 8.44 5.60
N ASP A 32 1.66 8.90 5.58
CA ASP A 32 2.04 10.21 6.14
C ASP A 32 2.96 10.95 5.17
N SER A 33 4.22 10.53 5.09
CA SER A 33 5.22 11.19 4.27
C SER A 33 6.20 10.21 3.61
N LEU A 34 6.65 10.55 2.40
CA LEU A 34 7.71 9.84 1.68
C LEU A 34 8.95 10.75 1.55
N PRO A 35 10.18 10.23 1.67
CA PRO A 35 11.39 10.99 1.38
C PRO A 35 11.42 11.50 -0.06
N ILE A 36 11.95 12.70 -0.26
CA ILE A 36 12.24 13.22 -1.60
C ILE A 36 13.63 12.75 -2.00
N VAL A 37 13.75 12.01 -3.09
CA VAL A 37 15.04 11.49 -3.57
C VAL A 37 16.00 12.66 -3.85
N GLY A 38 17.16 12.66 -3.19
CA GLY A 38 18.17 13.70 -3.32
C GLY A 38 17.97 14.93 -2.42
N SER A 39 17.09 14.85 -1.43
CA SER A 39 16.83 15.90 -0.43
C SER A 39 16.63 15.28 0.96
N ASP A 40 16.89 16.06 2.01
CA ASP A 40 16.55 15.71 3.41
C ASP A 40 15.06 16.00 3.74
N GLU A 41 14.30 16.52 2.77
CA GLU A 41 12.88 16.84 2.92
C GLU A 41 11.97 15.63 2.69
N VAL A 42 10.79 15.66 3.33
CA VAL A 42 9.73 14.67 3.17
C VAL A 42 8.49 15.29 2.54
N LYS A 43 7.87 14.58 1.61
CA LYS A 43 6.61 15.00 0.95
C LYS A 43 5.44 14.24 1.53
N ARG A 44 4.36 14.95 1.87
CA ARG A 44 3.09 14.33 2.26
C ARG A 44 2.56 13.42 1.14
N THR A 45 2.16 12.21 1.49
CA THR A 45 1.76 11.17 0.54
C THR A 45 0.32 10.71 0.75
N ASN A 46 -0.15 9.83 -0.12
CA ASN A 46 -1.44 9.16 -0.03
C ASN A 46 -1.27 7.64 -0.20
N GLU A 47 -2.38 6.91 -0.24
CA GLU A 47 -2.44 5.45 -0.36
C GLU A 47 -1.80 4.98 -1.66
N ILE A 48 -1.98 5.72 -2.77
CA ILE A 48 -1.35 5.42 -4.06
C ILE A 48 0.18 5.45 -3.94
N GLY A 49 0.73 6.48 -3.28
CA GLY A 49 2.17 6.58 -3.04
C GLY A 49 2.71 5.48 -2.11
N MET A 50 1.88 4.99 -1.19
CA MET A 50 2.26 3.95 -0.21
C MET A 50 2.00 2.52 -0.66
N ALA A 51 1.28 2.30 -1.75
CA ALA A 51 0.91 0.97 -2.22
C ALA A 51 2.12 0.10 -2.56
N ILE A 52 3.06 0.58 -3.38
CA ILE A 52 4.28 -0.18 -3.71
C ILE A 52 5.14 -0.41 -2.45
N PRO A 53 5.43 0.61 -1.60
CA PRO A 53 6.12 0.41 -0.33
C PRO A 53 5.49 -0.63 0.59
N LEU A 54 4.15 -0.76 0.59
CA LEU A 54 3.44 -1.78 1.34
C LEU A 54 3.63 -3.16 0.70
N LEU A 55 3.35 -3.28 -0.59
CA LEU A 55 3.38 -4.52 -1.36
C LEU A 55 4.78 -5.14 -1.44
N ALA A 56 5.84 -4.34 -1.35
CA ALA A 56 7.22 -4.81 -1.27
C ALA A 56 7.51 -5.72 -0.06
N ASN A 57 6.65 -5.71 0.96
CA ASN A 57 6.75 -6.60 2.13
C ASN A 57 5.88 -7.87 1.99
N CYS A 58 5.27 -8.10 0.82
CA CYS A 58 4.35 -9.21 0.58
C CYS A 58 4.91 -10.15 -0.50
N ALA A 59 4.70 -11.46 -0.32
CA ALA A 59 4.98 -12.45 -1.36
C ALA A 59 3.82 -12.49 -2.37
N LEU A 60 3.98 -11.86 -3.53
CA LEU A 60 2.90 -11.65 -4.51
C LEU A 60 2.79 -12.73 -5.60
N ALA A 61 3.80 -13.59 -5.76
CA ALA A 61 3.82 -14.57 -6.83
C ALA A 61 2.59 -15.50 -6.79
N GLY A 62 1.82 -15.54 -7.88
CA GLY A 62 0.58 -16.31 -7.98
C GLY A 62 -0.55 -15.83 -7.07
N LYS A 63 -0.52 -14.57 -6.59
CA LYS A 63 -1.57 -13.97 -5.76
C LYS A 63 -2.33 -12.90 -6.53
N ASP A 64 -3.62 -12.79 -6.24
CA ASP A 64 -4.47 -11.71 -6.72
C ASP A 64 -4.48 -10.54 -5.73
N VAL A 65 -4.08 -9.36 -6.21
CA VAL A 65 -4.15 -8.11 -5.45
C VAL A 65 -5.41 -7.37 -5.85
N THR A 66 -6.26 -7.11 -4.86
CA THR A 66 -7.38 -6.18 -4.97
C THR A 66 -7.07 -4.93 -4.16
N ALA A 67 -7.59 -3.80 -4.59
CA ALA A 67 -7.46 -2.56 -3.83
C ALA A 67 -8.71 -1.72 -3.99
N ASP A 68 -9.22 -1.26 -2.85
CA ASP A 68 -10.27 -0.24 -2.82
C ASP A 68 -9.65 1.16 -2.92
N ALA A 69 -10.37 2.09 -3.53
CA ALA A 69 -10.01 3.50 -3.65
C ALA A 69 -8.65 3.85 -4.32
N LEU A 70 -7.84 2.88 -4.76
CA LEU A 70 -6.58 3.15 -5.45
C LEU A 70 -6.75 3.45 -6.95
N LEU A 71 -7.89 3.04 -7.54
CA LEU A 71 -8.14 3.06 -8.99
C LEU A 71 -7.08 2.28 -9.78
N THR A 72 -7.24 2.20 -11.10
CA THR A 72 -6.21 1.61 -11.97
C THR A 72 -4.99 2.53 -12.10
N GLN A 73 -3.98 2.30 -11.25
CA GLN A 73 -2.67 2.95 -11.37
C GLN A 73 -1.69 2.06 -12.14
N ARG A 74 -1.20 2.54 -13.29
CA ARG A 74 -0.31 1.73 -14.17
C ARG A 74 0.96 1.30 -13.45
N SER A 75 1.59 2.16 -12.67
CA SER A 75 2.82 1.84 -11.93
C SER A 75 2.62 0.71 -10.93
N ILE A 76 1.49 0.72 -10.21
CA ILE A 76 1.15 -0.34 -9.25
C ILE A 76 0.88 -1.66 -9.99
N ALA A 77 0.12 -1.61 -11.08
CA ALA A 77 -0.16 -2.78 -11.91
C ALA A 77 1.12 -3.40 -12.49
N THR A 78 2.01 -2.57 -13.06
CA THR A 78 3.33 -3.01 -13.56
C THR A 78 4.13 -3.68 -12.45
N TYR A 79 4.23 -3.06 -11.28
CA TYR A 79 4.95 -3.63 -10.15
C TYR A 79 4.43 -5.02 -9.76
N ILE A 80 3.11 -5.19 -9.65
CA ILE A 80 2.50 -6.49 -9.28
C ILE A 80 2.83 -7.57 -10.32
N VAL A 81 2.73 -7.24 -11.62
CA VAL A 81 3.04 -8.18 -12.71
C VAL A 81 4.52 -8.58 -12.71
N GLU A 82 5.43 -7.63 -12.48
CA GLU A 82 6.87 -7.91 -12.35
C GLU A 82 7.18 -8.86 -11.18
N GLN A 83 6.39 -8.80 -10.10
CA GLN A 83 6.47 -9.76 -8.98
C GLN A 83 5.72 -11.08 -9.25
N LYS A 84 5.27 -11.33 -10.49
CA LYS A 84 4.48 -12.51 -10.91
C LYS A 84 3.14 -12.63 -10.18
N GLY A 85 2.56 -11.52 -9.75
CA GLY A 85 1.21 -11.45 -9.21
C GLY A 85 0.17 -11.06 -10.26
N HIS A 86 -1.09 -11.10 -9.86
CA HIS A 86 -2.25 -10.66 -10.64
C HIS A 86 -2.95 -9.52 -9.90
N TYR A 87 -3.77 -8.73 -10.61
CA TYR A 87 -4.48 -7.63 -10.00
C TYR A 87 -5.89 -7.47 -10.58
N HIS A 88 -6.81 -7.00 -9.74
CA HIS A 88 -8.14 -6.56 -10.15
C HIS A 88 -8.40 -5.17 -9.57
N PHE A 89 -8.24 -4.15 -10.41
CA PHE A 89 -8.42 -2.75 -10.05
C PHE A 89 -9.58 -2.14 -10.81
N THR A 90 -10.31 -1.24 -10.15
CA THR A 90 -11.43 -0.51 -10.73
C THR A 90 -10.92 0.65 -11.60
N VAL A 91 -11.44 0.74 -12.82
CA VAL A 91 -11.22 1.90 -13.68
C VAL A 91 -12.11 3.04 -13.18
N LYS A 92 -11.55 4.25 -13.07
CA LYS A 92 -12.38 5.45 -12.86
C LYS A 92 -12.95 5.89 -14.20
N GLY A 93 -14.27 5.97 -14.29
CA GLY A 93 -14.98 6.63 -15.40
C GLY A 93 -14.94 8.15 -15.28
#